data_AF-A0A0Q6TCU4-F1
#
_entry.id   AF-A0A0Q6TCU4-F1
#
_cell.length_a   1.000
_cell.length_b   1.000
_cell.length_c   1.000
_cell.angle_alpha   90.00
_cell.angle_beta   90.00
_cell.angle_gamma   90.00
#
_symmetry.space_group_name_H-M   'P 1'
#
loop_
_entity.id
_entity.type
_entity.pdbx_description
1 polymer ?
#
loop_
_entity_poly.entity_id
_entity_poly.type
_entity_poly.pdbx_seq_one_letter_code
_entity_poly.pdbx_strand_id
1 'polypeptide(L)'
;MSLSSLAFAAGSNAAKGTAFVQDGWLYTKTETASGQALVTAVQPAAASGVIPVGDSRVWGNVFDKNRKLTVAQWQAVLSMDAYPENGTTNYQDVGPWRYCEVDYEASVGISDYRGNTFGPVGVTTVGDFPDYFKNAFAPYVLGKTGATNTDMKNWGVQVTGVSASNFKADDSQLDPYPNLSRSNSTKRAALTKICKALQSAFDTQQDKYVMSHYAHINNDKLLPVLSALKGIGFTAFDKYNLVGLAFQVQVNTGSISSVSAFSSVKNAGNCGSLSAETCFATYLTDQYIRWLKSSSLGDDAGNCWRASMALDIYKKNPAMNSVSTVNSVINSSYPNNSGKCPTSGIKWSKNMAWE
;
A
#
# COMPACT_ATOMS: atom_id res chain seq x y z
N MET A 1 25.79 -8.69 -65.94
CA MET A 1 26.02 -10.09 -65.53
C MET A 1 26.58 -10.10 -64.11
N SER A 2 26.00 -10.95 -63.27
CA SER A 2 26.51 -11.54 -62.01
C SER A 2 26.96 -10.67 -60.82
N LEU A 3 26.24 -10.86 -59.71
CA LEU A 3 26.71 -10.79 -58.32
C LEU A 3 27.79 -11.86 -58.06
N SER A 4 28.71 -11.62 -57.11
CA SER A 4 29.10 -12.59 -56.07
C SER A 4 29.99 -11.96 -54.98
N SER A 5 29.53 -12.17 -53.75
CA SER A 5 30.04 -11.81 -52.42
C SER A 5 31.31 -12.56 -51.99
N LEU A 6 32.11 -11.96 -51.10
CA LEU A 6 32.88 -12.69 -50.10
C LEU A 6 32.94 -11.89 -48.78
N ALA A 7 32.57 -12.61 -47.72
CA ALA A 7 32.33 -12.14 -46.37
C ALA A 7 33.62 -11.78 -45.63
N PHE A 8 33.60 -10.66 -44.90
CA PHE A 8 34.49 -10.47 -43.75
C PHE A 8 33.85 -11.14 -42.53
N ALA A 9 34.43 -12.25 -42.10
CA ALA A 9 34.06 -12.95 -40.89
C ALA A 9 34.40 -12.10 -39.65
N ALA A 10 33.39 -11.89 -38.81
CA ALA A 10 33.54 -11.41 -37.45
C ALA A 10 34.28 -12.45 -36.60
N GLY A 11 35.41 -12.06 -35.99
CA GLY A 11 36.06 -12.79 -34.91
C GLY A 11 35.73 -12.14 -33.56
N SER A 12 34.47 -12.20 -33.13
CA SER A 12 34.05 -11.77 -31.79
C SER A 12 34.27 -12.92 -30.79
N ASN A 13 35.42 -12.96 -30.13
CA ASN A 13 35.53 -13.66 -28.84
C ASN A 13 34.94 -12.77 -27.74
N ALA A 14 33.62 -12.64 -27.72
CA ALA A 14 32.92 -12.10 -26.58
C ALA A 14 32.95 -13.16 -25.47
N ALA A 15 33.64 -12.87 -24.36
CA ALA A 15 33.68 -13.73 -23.20
C ALA A 15 32.25 -14.10 -22.76
N LYS A 16 31.93 -15.40 -22.69
CA LYS A 16 30.66 -15.89 -22.15
C LYS A 16 30.67 -15.67 -20.65
N GLY A 17 30.02 -14.60 -20.19
CA GLY A 17 29.76 -14.39 -18.78
C GLY A 17 28.44 -15.04 -18.36
N THR A 18 28.40 -15.71 -17.20
CA THR A 18 27.14 -16.07 -16.52
C THR A 18 26.99 -15.22 -15.27
N ALA A 19 25.79 -14.70 -15.04
CA ALA A 19 25.46 -13.92 -13.85
C ALA A 19 24.37 -14.64 -13.04
N PHE A 20 24.53 -14.71 -11.72
CA PHE A 20 23.53 -15.26 -10.80
C PHE A 20 23.51 -14.47 -9.49
N VAL A 21 22.36 -14.47 -8.82
CA VAL A 21 22.17 -13.79 -7.54
C VAL A 21 22.06 -14.83 -6.43
N GLN A 22 22.84 -14.66 -5.36
CA GLN A 22 22.79 -15.51 -4.17
C GLN A 22 23.02 -14.64 -2.93
N ASP A 23 22.18 -14.80 -1.90
CA ASP A 23 22.29 -14.11 -0.61
C ASP A 23 22.37 -12.57 -0.71
N GLY A 24 21.70 -11.98 -1.72
CA GLY A 24 21.70 -10.53 -1.95
C GLY A 24 22.94 -9.99 -2.69
N TRP A 25 23.82 -10.86 -3.17
CA TRP A 25 25.00 -10.50 -3.97
C TRP A 25 24.80 -10.92 -5.43
N LEU A 26 25.22 -10.06 -6.36
CA LEU A 26 25.31 -10.40 -7.78
C LEU A 26 26.69 -10.99 -8.06
N TYR A 27 26.72 -12.25 -8.48
CA TYR A 27 27.93 -12.94 -8.91
C TYR A 27 27.99 -12.93 -10.43
N THR A 28 29.05 -12.34 -10.98
CA THR A 28 29.37 -12.44 -12.41
C THR A 28 30.61 -13.29 -12.59
N LYS A 29 30.47 -14.40 -13.32
CA LYS A 29 31.57 -15.26 -13.72
C LYS A 29 32.01 -14.86 -15.12
N THR A 30 33.27 -14.46 -15.28
CA THR A 30 33.89 -14.16 -16.57
C THR A 30 35.11 -15.03 -16.76
N GLU A 31 35.29 -15.63 -17.94
CA GLU A 31 36.53 -16.33 -18.29
C GLU A 31 37.59 -15.31 -18.71
N THR A 32 38.74 -15.34 -18.05
CA THR A 32 39.90 -14.53 -18.44
C THR A 32 40.54 -15.09 -19.72
N ALA A 33 41.37 -14.29 -20.39
CA ALA A 33 42.05 -14.69 -21.63
C ALA A 33 42.98 -15.92 -21.47
N SER A 34 43.34 -16.30 -20.23
CA SER A 34 44.10 -17.52 -19.90
C SER A 34 43.22 -18.73 -19.55
N GLY A 35 41.88 -18.61 -19.65
CA GLY A 35 40.93 -19.68 -19.32
C GLY A 35 40.62 -19.83 -17.83
N GLN A 36 41.14 -18.93 -16.97
CA GLN A 36 40.80 -18.93 -15.55
C GLN A 36 39.46 -18.25 -15.30
N ALA A 37 38.59 -18.87 -14.50
CA ALA A 37 37.33 -18.29 -14.08
C ALA A 37 37.56 -17.17 -13.06
N LEU A 38 37.17 -15.95 -13.41
CA LEU A 38 37.08 -14.82 -12.49
C LEU A 38 35.63 -14.70 -12.02
N VAL A 39 35.40 -14.82 -10.71
CA VAL A 39 34.09 -14.56 -10.10
C VAL A 39 34.16 -13.21 -9.40
N THR A 40 33.36 -12.26 -9.86
CA THR A 40 33.20 -10.97 -9.19
C THR A 40 31.89 -10.99 -8.43
N ALA A 41 31.92 -10.66 -7.14
CA ALA A 41 30.74 -10.49 -6.32
C ALA A 41 30.54 -8.99 -6.06
N VAL A 42 29.37 -8.48 -6.41
CA VAL A 42 28.98 -7.09 -6.12
C VAL A 42 27.76 -7.15 -5.22
N GLN A 43 27.85 -6.56 -4.03
CA GLN A 43 26.65 -6.23 -3.27
C GLN A 43 26.00 -5.05 -3.98
N PRO A 44 24.78 -5.19 -4.50
CA PRO A 44 24.04 -4.03 -4.98
C PRO A 44 24.00 -3.00 -3.84
N ALA A 45 24.33 -1.74 -4.13
CA ALA A 45 24.06 -0.68 -3.18
C ALA A 45 22.59 -0.79 -2.74
N ALA A 46 22.30 -0.68 -1.43
CA ALA A 46 20.94 -0.68 -0.94
C ALA A 46 20.13 0.31 -1.80
N ALA A 47 19.15 -0.20 -2.54
CA ALA A 47 18.41 0.61 -3.49
C ALA A 47 17.85 1.81 -2.73
N SER A 48 18.09 3.03 -3.23
CA SER A 48 17.48 4.22 -2.65
C SER A 48 15.97 4.03 -2.64
N GLY A 49 15.36 4.02 -1.46
CA GLY A 49 13.90 3.99 -1.33
C GLY A 49 13.25 5.18 -2.03
N VAL A 50 11.93 5.13 -2.18
CA VAL A 50 11.17 6.27 -2.72
C VAL A 50 11.26 7.49 -1.79
N ILE A 51 10.86 8.66 -2.30
CA ILE A 51 10.85 9.90 -1.51
C ILE A 51 10.06 9.73 -0.19
N PRO A 52 10.63 10.10 0.96
CA PRO A 52 9.99 9.93 2.26
C PRO A 52 8.82 10.91 2.44
N VAL A 53 7.97 10.64 3.43
CA VAL A 53 6.91 11.57 3.82
C VAL A 53 7.45 12.95 4.22
N GLY A 54 8.67 13.01 4.77
CA GLY A 54 9.35 14.26 5.13
C GLY A 54 9.90 15.07 3.96
N ASP A 55 9.82 14.57 2.72
CA ASP A 55 10.17 15.35 1.54
C ASP A 55 9.23 16.56 1.42
N SER A 56 9.79 17.73 1.08
CA SER A 56 9.04 18.99 0.91
C SER A 56 7.89 18.92 -0.09
N ARG A 57 7.93 17.95 -1.02
CA ARG A 57 6.89 17.71 -2.01
C ARG A 57 5.73 16.88 -1.46
N VAL A 58 5.90 16.23 -0.31
CA VAL A 58 4.95 15.27 0.28
C VAL A 58 4.17 15.91 1.44
N TRP A 59 4.77 15.95 2.65
CA TRP A 59 4.08 16.41 3.86
C TRP A 59 3.73 17.90 3.84
N GLY A 60 2.48 18.22 4.13
CA GLY A 60 1.96 19.58 4.06
C GLY A 60 1.74 20.09 2.63
N ASN A 61 1.93 19.25 1.60
CA ASN A 61 1.68 19.60 0.19
C ASN A 61 0.65 18.66 -0.44
N VAL A 62 1.01 17.41 -0.74
CA VAL A 62 0.07 16.43 -1.31
C VAL A 62 -0.52 15.50 -0.24
N PHE A 63 0.16 15.38 0.91
CA PHE A 63 -0.22 14.51 2.02
C PHE A 63 -0.24 15.28 3.35
N ASP A 64 -1.28 15.06 4.16
CA ASP A 64 -1.56 15.77 5.41
C ASP A 64 -1.36 17.29 5.28
N LYS A 65 -2.11 17.88 4.34
CA LYS A 65 -2.03 19.32 4.00
C LYS A 65 -2.21 20.23 5.22
N ASN A 66 -3.02 19.76 6.19
CA ASN A 66 -3.34 20.50 7.41
C ASN A 66 -2.41 20.18 8.59
N ARG A 67 -1.37 19.37 8.35
CA ARG A 67 -0.31 19.04 9.32
C ARG A 67 -0.88 18.58 10.65
N LYS A 68 -1.88 17.68 10.59
CA LYS A 68 -2.50 17.11 11.79
C LYS A 68 -1.53 16.23 12.56
N LEU A 69 -0.63 15.56 11.85
CA LEU A 69 0.51 14.84 12.39
C LEU A 69 1.81 15.50 11.93
N THR A 70 2.83 15.40 12.76
CA THR A 70 4.21 15.80 12.41
C THR A 70 4.86 14.79 11.47
N VAL A 71 5.96 15.18 10.82
CA VAL A 71 6.76 14.27 9.98
C VAL A 71 7.21 13.04 10.76
N ALA A 72 7.66 13.20 12.01
CA ALA A 72 8.12 12.09 12.85
C ALA A 72 6.98 11.11 13.20
N GLN A 73 5.77 11.63 13.40
CA GLN A 73 4.57 10.80 13.58
C GLN A 73 4.25 10.01 12.31
N TRP A 74 4.28 10.65 11.15
CA TRP A 74 4.03 9.95 9.90
C TRP A 74 5.08 8.91 9.58
N GLN A 75 6.35 9.19 9.84
CA GLN A 75 7.42 8.22 9.66
C GLN A 75 7.16 6.97 10.52
N ALA A 76 6.78 7.14 11.79
CA ALA A 76 6.47 6.02 12.67
C ALA A 76 5.21 5.26 12.25
N VAL A 77 4.12 5.96 11.87
CA VAL A 77 2.85 5.34 11.47
C VAL A 77 2.99 4.57 10.16
N LEU A 78 3.63 5.14 9.13
CA LEU A 78 3.85 4.47 7.84
C LEU A 78 4.81 3.28 7.99
N SER A 79 5.87 3.42 8.80
CA SER A 79 6.75 2.30 9.15
C SER A 79 6.03 1.18 9.90
N MET A 80 5.14 1.51 10.82
CA MET A 80 4.34 0.52 11.56
C MET A 80 3.39 -0.23 10.62
N ASP A 81 2.68 0.49 9.76
CA ASP A 81 1.70 -0.09 8.83
C ASP A 81 2.35 -0.99 7.77
N ALA A 82 3.55 -0.64 7.33
CA ALA A 82 4.29 -1.44 6.36
C ALA A 82 4.71 -2.82 6.88
N TYR A 83 4.81 -3.02 8.20
CA TYR A 83 5.34 -4.27 8.75
C TYR A 83 4.41 -5.47 8.53
N PRO A 84 3.12 -5.43 8.92
CA PRO A 84 2.18 -6.50 8.60
C PRO A 84 2.04 -6.77 7.09
N GLU A 85 2.09 -5.72 6.26
CA GLU A 85 1.86 -5.81 4.81
C GLU A 85 3.08 -6.35 4.05
N ASN A 86 4.29 -5.94 4.44
CA ASN A 86 5.50 -6.15 3.64
C ASN A 86 6.61 -6.90 4.39
N GLY A 87 6.40 -7.25 5.65
CA GLY A 87 7.40 -7.90 6.50
C GLY A 87 8.54 -7.00 6.96
N THR A 88 8.44 -5.68 6.75
CA THR A 88 9.48 -4.69 7.04
C THR A 88 8.88 -3.36 7.47
N THR A 89 9.57 -2.63 8.36
CA THR A 89 9.18 -1.25 8.73
C THR A 89 9.72 -0.20 7.75
N ASN A 90 10.48 -0.63 6.73
CA ASN A 90 10.94 0.26 5.67
C ASN A 90 9.84 0.51 4.64
N TYR A 91 8.91 1.40 4.97
CA TYR A 91 7.80 1.77 4.08
C TYR A 91 8.25 2.41 2.75
N GLN A 92 9.52 2.79 2.61
CA GLN A 92 10.08 3.39 1.39
C GLN A 92 10.66 2.37 0.41
N ASP A 93 10.66 1.06 0.75
CA ASP A 93 11.13 0.01 -0.15
C ASP A 93 10.42 0.06 -1.49
N VAL A 94 11.17 0.15 -2.60
CA VAL A 94 10.60 0.40 -3.93
C VAL A 94 9.66 -0.71 -4.44
N GLY A 95 9.79 -1.93 -3.90
CA GLY A 95 8.99 -3.10 -4.30
C GLY A 95 7.48 -2.84 -4.17
N PRO A 96 6.96 -2.58 -2.96
CA PRO A 96 5.56 -2.23 -2.75
C PRO A 96 5.06 -1.02 -3.56
N TRP A 97 5.90 -0.02 -3.83
CA TRP A 97 5.47 1.15 -4.61
C TRP A 97 5.33 0.86 -6.10
N ARG A 98 6.17 -0.02 -6.65
CA ARG A 98 6.10 -0.47 -8.05
C ARG A 98 5.22 -1.73 -8.23
N TYR A 99 4.74 -2.32 -7.14
CA TYR A 99 3.89 -3.50 -7.16
C TYR A 99 2.63 -3.25 -7.99
N CYS A 100 2.33 -4.20 -8.87
CA CYS A 100 1.07 -4.29 -9.58
C CYS A 100 0.86 -5.75 -9.98
N GLU A 101 -0.20 -6.36 -9.46
CA GLU A 101 -0.56 -7.74 -9.73
C GLU A 101 -1.89 -7.81 -10.46
N VAL A 102 -1.96 -8.71 -11.44
CA VAL A 102 -3.17 -8.97 -12.21
C VAL A 102 -3.97 -10.04 -11.50
N ASP A 103 -5.13 -9.64 -10.97
CA ASP A 103 -6.12 -10.52 -10.36
C ASP A 103 -5.57 -11.24 -9.13
N TYR A 104 -5.00 -10.47 -8.19
CA TYR A 104 -4.44 -10.97 -6.93
C TYR A 104 -5.42 -11.91 -6.23
N GLU A 105 -6.70 -11.55 -6.17
CA GLU A 105 -7.71 -12.40 -5.51
C GLU A 105 -7.75 -13.82 -6.09
N ALA A 106 -7.59 -13.97 -7.41
CA ALA A 106 -7.57 -15.29 -8.03
C ALA A 106 -6.31 -16.08 -7.68
N SER A 107 -5.16 -15.41 -7.54
CA SER A 107 -3.88 -16.06 -7.23
C SER A 107 -3.86 -16.63 -5.81
N VAL A 108 -4.65 -16.05 -4.89
CA VAL A 108 -4.78 -16.49 -3.50
C VAL A 108 -6.11 -17.19 -3.17
N GLY A 109 -6.96 -17.47 -4.17
CA GLY A 109 -8.20 -18.23 -4.01
C GLY A 109 -9.39 -17.45 -3.42
N ILE A 110 -9.35 -16.13 -3.46
CA ILE A 110 -10.45 -15.24 -3.07
C ILE A 110 -11.47 -15.12 -4.23
N SER A 111 -12.75 -15.28 -3.91
CA SER A 111 -13.84 -15.27 -4.91
C SER A 111 -14.09 -13.89 -5.53
N ASP A 112 -13.86 -12.82 -4.76
CA ASP A 112 -14.00 -11.45 -5.22
C ASP A 112 -13.12 -11.16 -6.44
N TYR A 113 -13.57 -10.22 -7.27
CA TYR A 113 -12.83 -9.75 -8.44
C TYR A 113 -12.56 -8.26 -8.30
N ARG A 114 -11.29 -7.88 -8.16
CA ARG A 114 -10.87 -6.47 -8.03
C ARG A 114 -10.04 -5.94 -9.20
N GLY A 115 -9.80 -6.80 -10.20
CA GLY A 115 -9.01 -6.47 -11.39
C GLY A 115 -7.51 -6.49 -11.09
N ASN A 116 -6.82 -5.35 -11.21
CA ASN A 116 -5.44 -5.22 -10.77
C ASN A 116 -5.37 -4.63 -9.36
N THR A 117 -4.42 -5.08 -8.56
CA THR A 117 -4.08 -4.52 -7.24
C THR A 117 -2.67 -3.93 -7.31
N PHE A 118 -2.48 -2.67 -6.91
CA PHE A 118 -1.19 -1.99 -7.10
C PHE A 118 -0.86 -0.89 -6.09
N GLY A 119 0.43 -0.56 -5.99
CA GLY A 119 0.97 0.45 -5.08
C GLY A 119 0.96 0.02 -3.61
N PRO A 120 1.42 0.91 -2.71
CA PRO A 120 1.73 0.56 -1.32
C PRO A 120 0.51 0.28 -0.43
N VAL A 121 -0.70 0.64 -0.88
CA VAL A 121 -1.97 0.43 -0.16
C VAL A 121 -2.99 -0.38 -0.95
N GLY A 122 -2.54 -1.07 -2.01
CA GLY A 122 -3.37 -1.98 -2.79
C GLY A 122 -4.57 -1.32 -3.48
N VAL A 123 -4.35 -0.24 -4.23
CA VAL A 123 -5.40 0.37 -5.07
C VAL A 123 -5.90 -0.66 -6.07
N THR A 124 -7.21 -0.77 -6.27
CA THR A 124 -7.82 -1.75 -7.16
C THR A 124 -8.59 -1.14 -8.33
N THR A 125 -8.37 -1.65 -9.54
CA THR A 125 -9.04 -1.15 -10.76
C THR A 125 -10.56 -1.29 -10.74
N VAL A 126 -11.07 -2.24 -9.96
CA VAL A 126 -12.48 -2.33 -9.55
C VAL A 126 -12.50 -2.03 -8.06
N GLY A 127 -12.97 -0.85 -7.67
CA GLY A 127 -12.80 -0.28 -6.34
C GLY A 127 -12.39 1.19 -6.41
N ASP A 128 -11.28 1.54 -5.75
CA ASP A 128 -10.85 2.92 -5.52
C ASP A 128 -10.02 3.54 -6.68
N PHE A 129 -9.73 2.78 -7.74
CA PHE A 129 -8.98 3.28 -8.90
C PHE A 129 -9.57 4.51 -9.59
N PRO A 130 -10.89 4.65 -9.80
CA PRO A 130 -11.42 5.86 -10.43
C PRO A 130 -11.07 7.12 -9.65
N ASP A 131 -11.12 7.09 -8.33
CA ASP A 131 -10.73 8.23 -7.50
C ASP A 131 -9.22 8.43 -7.47
N TYR A 132 -8.43 7.35 -7.40
CA TYR A 132 -6.98 7.40 -7.60
C TYR A 132 -6.63 8.08 -8.94
N PHE A 133 -7.28 7.67 -10.03
CA PHE A 133 -7.02 8.19 -11.36
C PHE A 133 -7.36 9.68 -11.43
N LYS A 134 -8.60 10.05 -11.08
CA LYS A 134 -9.12 11.41 -11.25
C LYS A 134 -8.44 12.42 -10.33
N ASN A 135 -8.18 12.03 -9.08
CA ASN A 135 -7.78 12.96 -8.03
C ASN A 135 -6.28 12.87 -7.68
N ALA A 136 -5.55 11.88 -8.20
CA ALA A 136 -4.13 11.72 -7.95
C ALA A 136 -3.30 11.44 -9.20
N PHE A 137 -3.47 10.29 -9.87
CA PHE A 137 -2.62 9.91 -10.99
C PHE A 137 -2.67 10.92 -12.14
N ALA A 138 -3.86 11.32 -12.60
CA ALA A 138 -3.99 12.25 -13.70
C ALA A 138 -3.40 13.65 -13.37
N PRO A 139 -3.68 14.28 -12.21
CA PRO A 139 -3.06 15.54 -11.83
C PRO A 139 -1.54 15.50 -11.71
N TYR A 140 -0.96 14.46 -11.07
CA TYR A 140 0.47 14.45 -10.74
C TYR A 140 1.35 13.83 -11.83
N VAL A 141 0.88 12.76 -12.50
CA VAL A 141 1.66 12.01 -13.50
C VAL A 141 1.34 12.45 -14.92
N LEU A 142 0.07 12.75 -15.21
CA LEU A 142 -0.37 13.14 -16.55
C LEU A 142 -0.50 14.66 -16.74
N GLY A 143 -0.40 15.45 -15.66
CA GLY A 143 -0.60 16.89 -15.70
C GLY A 143 -2.04 17.33 -16.04
N LYS A 144 -3.03 16.45 -15.79
CA LYS A 144 -4.44 16.68 -16.12
C LYS A 144 -5.27 16.91 -14.85
N THR A 145 -5.59 18.17 -14.57
CA THR A 145 -6.52 18.56 -13.50
C THR A 145 -7.97 18.40 -13.95
N GLY A 146 -8.87 18.06 -13.03
CA GLY A 146 -10.29 17.89 -13.34
C GLY A 146 -10.57 16.71 -14.28
N ALA A 147 -9.78 15.64 -14.15
CA ALA A 147 -9.97 14.42 -14.93
C ALA A 147 -11.33 13.77 -14.60
N THR A 148 -11.95 13.20 -15.64
CA THR A 148 -13.28 12.60 -15.60
C THR A 148 -13.22 11.10 -15.88
N ASN A 149 -14.35 10.40 -15.74
CA ASN A 149 -14.46 8.99 -16.16
C ASN A 149 -14.21 8.81 -17.66
N THR A 150 -14.48 9.82 -18.49
CA THR A 150 -14.14 9.81 -19.92
C THR A 150 -12.63 9.86 -20.12
N ASP A 151 -11.90 10.71 -19.39
CA ASP A 151 -10.43 10.74 -19.45
C ASP A 151 -9.82 9.41 -19.00
N MET A 152 -10.35 8.83 -17.91
CA MET A 152 -9.96 7.51 -17.41
C MET A 152 -10.18 6.42 -18.45
N LYS A 153 -11.35 6.42 -19.10
CA LYS A 153 -11.68 5.48 -20.17
C LYS A 153 -10.73 5.62 -21.35
N ASN A 154 -10.45 6.85 -21.78
CA ASN A 154 -9.53 7.13 -22.88
C ASN A 154 -8.10 6.66 -22.56
N TRP A 155 -7.63 6.88 -21.33
CA TRP A 155 -6.37 6.33 -20.86
C TRP A 155 -6.35 4.80 -20.92
N GLY A 156 -7.40 4.14 -20.42
CA GLY A 156 -7.53 2.68 -20.49
C GLY A 156 -7.49 2.15 -21.93
N VAL A 157 -8.21 2.79 -22.85
CA VAL A 157 -8.17 2.48 -24.29
C VAL A 157 -6.76 2.64 -24.85
N GLN A 158 -6.09 3.77 -24.56
CA GLN A 158 -4.75 4.06 -25.07
C GLN A 158 -3.72 3.03 -24.62
N VAL A 159 -3.69 2.67 -23.33
CA VAL A 159 -2.64 1.78 -22.80
C VAL A 159 -2.89 0.32 -23.14
N THR A 160 -4.14 -0.08 -23.39
CA THR A 160 -4.49 -1.47 -23.69
C THR A 160 -4.64 -1.77 -25.18
N GLY A 161 -5.03 -0.78 -25.99
CA GLY A 161 -5.50 -0.95 -27.36
C GLY A 161 -6.90 -1.58 -27.47
N VAL A 162 -7.62 -1.74 -26.35
CA VAL A 162 -8.99 -2.27 -26.33
C VAL A 162 -9.95 -1.14 -26.70
N SER A 163 -10.96 -1.44 -27.52
CA SER A 163 -11.96 -0.44 -27.93
C SER A 163 -12.74 0.10 -26.74
N ALA A 164 -13.12 1.38 -26.79
CA ALA A 164 -13.88 2.04 -25.73
C ALA A 164 -15.20 1.32 -25.40
N SER A 165 -15.85 0.68 -26.37
CA SER A 165 -17.09 -0.09 -26.16
C SER A 165 -16.91 -1.31 -25.25
N ASN A 166 -15.67 -1.82 -25.13
CA ASN A 166 -15.33 -3.00 -24.34
C ASN A 166 -14.82 -2.64 -22.94
N PHE A 167 -14.90 -1.38 -22.52
CA PHE A 167 -14.61 -0.96 -21.15
C PHE A 167 -15.88 -0.61 -20.39
N LYS A 168 -15.94 -1.03 -19.13
CA LYS A 168 -16.75 -0.33 -18.11
C LYS A 168 -15.83 0.66 -17.39
N ALA A 169 -16.20 1.93 -17.42
CA ALA A 169 -15.42 3.04 -16.88
C ALA A 169 -16.37 4.04 -16.23
N ASP A 170 -16.54 3.91 -14.91
CA ASP A 170 -17.40 4.72 -14.07
C ASP A 170 -16.76 4.93 -12.69
N ASP A 171 -17.48 5.51 -11.73
CA ASP A 171 -16.94 5.81 -10.40
C ASP A 171 -16.61 4.57 -9.57
N SER A 172 -17.01 3.37 -10.00
CA SER A 172 -16.70 2.10 -9.31
C SER A 172 -15.57 1.29 -9.94
N GLN A 173 -15.22 1.56 -11.20
CA GLN A 173 -14.23 0.73 -11.90
C GLN A 173 -13.68 1.33 -13.21
N LEU A 174 -12.47 0.90 -13.56
CA LEU A 174 -11.95 0.84 -14.92
C LEU A 174 -11.62 -0.63 -15.26
N ASP A 175 -12.51 -1.30 -15.99
CA ASP A 175 -12.37 -2.74 -16.28
C ASP A 175 -12.51 -3.04 -17.78
N PRO A 176 -11.50 -3.64 -18.42
CA PRO A 176 -11.62 -4.17 -19.77
C PRO A 176 -12.44 -5.47 -19.79
N TYR A 177 -13.32 -5.60 -20.78
CA TYR A 177 -14.16 -6.76 -21.02
C TYR A 177 -14.92 -7.24 -19.76
N PRO A 178 -15.78 -6.40 -19.16
CA PRO A 178 -16.47 -6.72 -17.90
C PRO A 178 -17.34 -7.99 -17.98
N ASN A 179 -17.81 -8.35 -19.18
CA ASN A 179 -18.65 -9.53 -19.40
C ASN A 179 -17.88 -10.83 -19.66
N LEU A 180 -16.54 -10.77 -19.77
CA LEU A 180 -15.71 -11.96 -19.94
C LEU A 180 -15.27 -12.49 -18.59
N SER A 181 -15.06 -13.81 -18.51
CA SER A 181 -14.44 -14.46 -17.34
C SER A 181 -13.14 -13.76 -16.96
N ARG A 182 -12.87 -13.62 -15.65
CA ARG A 182 -11.60 -13.11 -15.11
C ARG A 182 -10.38 -13.89 -15.61
N SER A 183 -10.54 -15.18 -15.92
CA SER A 183 -9.48 -16.05 -16.47
C SER A 183 -9.32 -15.95 -17.99
N ASN A 184 -10.17 -15.20 -18.70
CA ASN A 184 -10.07 -15.06 -20.15
C ASN A 184 -8.75 -14.40 -20.55
N SER A 185 -8.04 -14.99 -21.52
CA SER A 185 -6.72 -14.55 -21.95
C SER A 185 -6.69 -13.11 -22.48
N THR A 186 -7.75 -12.67 -23.16
CA THR A 186 -7.86 -11.30 -23.70
C THR A 186 -8.06 -10.28 -22.58
N LYS A 187 -8.92 -10.60 -21.60
CA LYS A 187 -9.11 -9.76 -20.39
C LYS A 187 -7.83 -9.65 -19.58
N ARG A 188 -7.17 -10.79 -19.28
CA ARG A 188 -5.90 -10.80 -18.55
C ARG A 188 -4.79 -10.04 -19.27
N ALA A 189 -4.72 -10.10 -20.60
CA ALA A 189 -3.75 -9.34 -21.37
C ALA A 189 -3.99 -7.83 -21.27
N ALA A 190 -5.25 -7.37 -21.30
CA ALA A 190 -5.59 -5.97 -21.11
C ALA A 190 -5.25 -5.47 -19.69
N LEU A 191 -5.60 -6.25 -18.66
CA LEU A 191 -5.22 -5.98 -17.27
C LEU A 191 -3.69 -5.91 -17.10
N THR A 192 -2.95 -6.83 -17.71
CA THR A 192 -1.48 -6.81 -17.73
C THR A 192 -0.92 -5.52 -18.33
N LYS A 193 -1.51 -5.02 -19.42
CA LYS A 193 -1.07 -3.75 -20.03
C LYS A 193 -1.32 -2.55 -19.13
N ILE A 194 -2.43 -2.53 -18.38
CA ILE A 194 -2.68 -1.51 -17.36
C ILE A 194 -1.58 -1.53 -16.29
N CYS A 195 -1.23 -2.70 -15.76
CA CYS A 195 -0.13 -2.81 -14.80
C CYS A 195 1.20 -2.31 -15.37
N LYS A 196 1.54 -2.71 -16.60
CA LYS A 196 2.76 -2.24 -17.27
C LYS A 196 2.78 -0.73 -17.47
N ALA A 197 1.63 -0.10 -17.75
CA ALA A 197 1.53 1.35 -17.89
C ALA A 197 1.77 2.08 -16.55
N LEU A 198 1.20 1.57 -15.45
CA LEU A 198 1.43 2.09 -14.10
C LEU A 198 2.90 1.93 -13.68
N GLN A 199 3.48 0.76 -13.93
CA GLN A 199 4.90 0.51 -13.68
C GLN A 199 5.81 1.39 -14.55
N SER A 200 5.43 1.64 -15.80
CA SER A 200 6.17 2.57 -16.68
C SER A 200 6.12 4.00 -16.16
N ALA A 201 5.00 4.42 -15.53
CA ALA A 201 4.91 5.72 -14.87
C ALA A 201 5.86 5.80 -13.65
N PHE A 202 5.97 4.73 -12.86
CA PHE A 202 6.97 4.65 -11.80
C PHE A 202 8.40 4.74 -12.36
N ASP A 203 8.71 4.00 -13.43
CA ASP A 203 10.06 3.94 -14.00
C ASP A 203 10.51 5.27 -14.62
N THR A 204 9.58 6.03 -15.23
CA THR A 204 9.88 7.28 -15.95
C THR A 204 9.67 8.54 -15.12
N GLN A 205 8.76 8.49 -14.14
CA GLN A 205 8.35 9.65 -13.33
C GLN A 205 8.18 9.25 -11.86
N GLN A 206 9.15 8.52 -11.30
CA GLN A 206 9.07 7.90 -9.96
C GLN A 206 8.50 8.84 -8.90
N ASP A 207 9.07 10.03 -8.72
CA ASP A 207 8.63 10.98 -7.70
C ASP A 207 7.18 11.41 -7.88
N LYS A 208 6.73 11.65 -9.13
CA LYS A 208 5.35 12.06 -9.42
C LYS A 208 4.35 10.93 -9.18
N TYR A 209 4.73 9.71 -9.54
CA TYR A 209 3.93 8.52 -9.28
C TYR A 209 3.84 8.21 -7.77
N VAL A 210 4.94 8.36 -7.04
CA VAL A 210 4.95 8.24 -5.57
C VAL A 210 4.07 9.32 -4.93
N MET A 211 4.17 10.57 -5.40
CA MET A 211 3.30 11.66 -4.96
C MET A 211 1.81 11.38 -5.23
N SER A 212 1.45 10.73 -6.35
CA SER A 212 0.05 10.36 -6.59
C SER A 212 -0.45 9.33 -5.58
N HIS A 213 0.36 8.34 -5.22
CA HIS A 213 -0.01 7.40 -4.15
C HIS A 213 -0.16 8.10 -2.79
N TYR A 214 0.76 8.99 -2.42
CA TYR A 214 0.59 9.80 -1.20
C TYR A 214 -0.68 10.66 -1.23
N ALA A 215 -1.01 11.28 -2.36
CA ALA A 215 -2.22 12.08 -2.51
C ALA A 215 -3.49 11.22 -2.40
N HIS A 216 -3.47 10.01 -2.94
CA HIS A 216 -4.56 9.05 -2.80
C HIS A 216 -4.74 8.61 -1.35
N ILE A 217 -3.65 8.20 -0.68
CA ILE A 217 -3.65 7.86 0.74
C ILE A 217 -4.20 9.02 1.59
N ASN A 218 -3.85 10.27 1.25
CA ASN A 218 -4.42 11.44 1.91
C ASN A 218 -5.95 11.48 1.77
N ASN A 219 -6.46 11.37 0.54
CA ASN A 219 -7.87 11.58 0.25
C ASN A 219 -8.75 10.41 0.71
N ASP A 220 -8.29 9.19 0.46
CA ASP A 220 -9.07 7.96 0.65
C ASP A 220 -8.90 7.35 2.04
N LYS A 221 -7.76 7.60 2.71
CA LYS A 221 -7.47 7.04 4.04
C LYS A 221 -7.46 8.12 5.12
N LEU A 222 -6.60 9.14 5.00
CA LEU A 222 -6.43 10.14 6.07
C LEU A 222 -7.67 11.03 6.27
N LEU A 223 -8.27 11.58 5.21
CA LEU A 223 -9.43 12.46 5.37
C LEU A 223 -10.64 11.76 6.04
N PRO A 224 -11.00 10.51 5.66
CA PRO A 224 -12.01 9.74 6.39
C PRO A 224 -11.65 9.53 7.87
N VAL A 225 -10.39 9.19 8.18
CA VAL A 225 -9.92 9.02 9.57
C VAL A 225 -10.10 10.31 10.37
N LEU A 226 -9.65 11.45 9.84
CA LEU A 226 -9.78 12.74 10.52
C LEU A 226 -11.26 13.13 10.73
N SER A 227 -12.10 12.87 9.74
CA SER A 227 -13.54 13.14 9.83
C SER A 227 -14.21 12.27 10.90
N ALA A 228 -13.93 10.96 10.90
CA ALA A 228 -14.48 10.01 11.85
C ALA A 228 -14.04 10.30 13.29
N LEU A 229 -12.75 10.59 13.51
CA LEU A 229 -12.20 10.97 14.82
C LEU A 229 -12.81 12.29 15.32
N LYS A 230 -12.96 13.28 14.44
CA LYS A 230 -13.66 14.53 14.78
C LYS A 230 -15.10 14.28 15.21
N GLY A 231 -15.81 13.38 14.53
CA GLY A 231 -17.20 13.01 14.83
C GLY A 231 -17.40 12.42 16.24
N ILE A 232 -16.35 11.85 16.84
CA ILE A 232 -16.35 11.32 18.21
C ILE A 232 -15.58 12.21 19.22
N GLY A 233 -15.13 13.38 18.77
CA GLY A 233 -14.57 14.44 19.63
C GLY A 233 -13.04 14.53 19.69
N PHE A 234 -12.29 13.82 18.85
CA PHE A 234 -10.83 13.90 18.80
C PHE A 234 -10.35 14.74 17.61
N THR A 235 -9.65 15.85 17.87
CA THR A 235 -9.22 16.80 16.82
C THR A 235 -7.75 17.23 16.89
N ALA A 236 -7.05 16.88 17.95
CA ALA A 236 -5.63 17.18 18.18
C ALA A 236 -4.88 15.87 18.48
N PHE A 237 -3.71 15.68 17.88
CA PHE A 237 -3.02 14.39 17.83
C PHE A 237 -1.53 14.50 18.18
N ASP A 238 -1.10 15.63 18.75
CA ASP A 238 0.27 15.89 19.17
C ASP A 238 0.68 15.01 20.36
N LYS A 239 -0.19 14.90 21.38
CA LYS A 239 0.04 14.09 22.58
C LYS A 239 -0.50 12.67 22.47
N TYR A 240 -1.70 12.54 21.90
CA TYR A 240 -2.43 11.28 21.78
C TYR A 240 -2.76 11.04 20.30
N ASN A 241 -1.86 10.36 19.61
CA ASN A 241 -1.96 10.11 18.19
C ASN A 241 -2.90 8.93 17.89
N LEU A 242 -4.20 9.16 18.05
CA LEU A 242 -5.24 8.17 17.70
C LEU A 242 -5.35 7.94 16.19
N VAL A 243 -4.84 8.86 15.36
CA VAL A 243 -4.71 8.67 13.91
C VAL A 243 -3.82 7.48 13.61
N GLY A 244 -2.72 7.27 14.35
CA GLY A 244 -1.84 6.11 14.12
C GLY A 244 -2.56 4.76 14.23
N LEU A 245 -3.51 4.62 15.16
CA LEU A 245 -4.33 3.42 15.29
C LEU A 245 -5.42 3.34 14.20
N ALA A 246 -6.17 4.43 14.02
CA ALA A 246 -7.28 4.50 13.08
C ALA A 246 -6.84 4.40 11.61
N PHE A 247 -5.63 4.83 11.29
CA PHE A 247 -5.08 4.80 9.94
C PHE A 247 -4.88 3.37 9.45
N GLN A 248 -4.23 2.50 10.23
CA GLN A 248 -4.08 1.08 9.91
C GLN A 248 -5.44 0.37 9.76
N VAL A 249 -6.44 0.76 10.58
CA VAL A 249 -7.81 0.25 10.44
C VAL A 249 -8.44 0.70 9.13
N GLN A 250 -8.30 1.97 8.75
CA GLN A 250 -8.86 2.48 7.50
C GLN A 250 -8.20 1.89 6.27
N VAL A 251 -6.86 1.71 6.28
CA VAL A 251 -6.13 1.07 5.18
C VAL A 251 -6.65 -0.35 4.96
N ASN A 252 -6.81 -1.14 6.02
CA ASN A 252 -7.20 -2.54 5.91
C ASN A 252 -8.71 -2.75 5.67
N THR A 253 -9.56 -1.92 6.27
CA THR A 253 -11.02 -2.17 6.30
C THR A 253 -11.83 -1.24 5.40
N GLY A 254 -11.31 -0.06 5.06
CA GLY A 254 -12.08 1.00 4.38
C GLY A 254 -13.25 1.57 5.20
N SER A 255 -13.50 1.11 6.42
CA SER A 255 -14.76 1.33 7.16
C SER A 255 -14.56 2.10 8.49
N ILE A 256 -13.66 3.09 8.52
CA ILE A 256 -13.36 3.83 9.75
C ILE A 256 -14.54 4.66 10.28
N SER A 257 -15.54 4.98 9.45
CA SER A 257 -16.79 5.65 9.85
C SER A 257 -17.54 4.90 10.97
N SER A 258 -17.35 3.59 11.05
CA SER A 258 -17.91 2.69 12.06
C SER A 258 -17.51 3.04 13.49
N VAL A 259 -16.44 3.83 13.70
CA VAL A 259 -16.02 4.30 15.02
C VAL A 259 -17.04 5.23 15.67
N SER A 260 -18.03 5.74 14.93
CA SER A 260 -19.17 6.49 15.46
C SER A 260 -19.93 5.73 16.56
N ALA A 261 -19.86 4.39 16.58
CA ALA A 261 -20.38 3.56 17.67
C ALA A 261 -19.77 3.90 19.04
N PHE A 262 -18.53 4.42 19.07
CA PHE A 262 -17.85 4.81 20.30
C PHE A 262 -18.57 5.93 21.05
N SER A 263 -19.30 6.81 20.37
CA SER A 263 -20.11 7.83 21.05
C SER A 263 -21.17 7.20 21.97
N SER A 264 -21.80 6.10 21.55
CA SER A 264 -22.73 5.34 22.39
C SER A 264 -22.01 4.66 23.56
N VAL A 265 -20.82 4.11 23.31
CA VAL A 265 -19.97 3.46 24.34
C VAL A 265 -19.56 4.45 25.43
N LYS A 266 -19.12 5.65 25.04
CA LYS A 266 -18.75 6.73 25.95
C LYS A 266 -19.96 7.18 26.79
N ASN A 267 -21.11 7.40 26.15
CA ASN A 267 -22.32 7.86 26.85
C ASN A 267 -22.91 6.81 27.80
N ALA A 268 -22.70 5.52 27.53
CA ALA A 268 -23.09 4.44 28.43
C ALA A 268 -22.12 4.23 29.60
N GLY A 269 -21.08 5.05 29.73
CA GLY A 269 -20.12 4.99 30.84
C GLY A 269 -19.13 3.82 30.78
N ASN A 270 -19.00 3.13 29.64
CA ASN A 270 -18.12 1.96 29.52
C ASN A 270 -16.63 2.27 29.77
N CYS A 271 -16.22 3.54 29.63
CA CYS A 271 -14.83 3.95 29.85
C CYS A 271 -14.41 3.97 31.31
N GLY A 272 -15.36 4.03 32.26
CA GLY A 272 -15.04 4.10 33.70
C GLY A 272 -14.06 5.23 34.01
N SER A 273 -12.91 4.87 34.60
CA SER A 273 -11.82 5.80 34.96
C SER A 273 -10.79 6.04 33.86
N LEU A 274 -10.89 5.37 32.70
CA LEU A 274 -9.97 5.57 31.59
C LEU A 274 -10.19 6.96 30.97
N SER A 275 -9.11 7.60 30.51
CA SER A 275 -9.25 8.78 29.65
C SER A 275 -9.98 8.42 28.36
N ALA A 276 -10.59 9.42 27.71
CA ALA A 276 -11.33 9.18 26.48
C ALA A 276 -10.44 8.58 25.38
N GLU A 277 -9.20 9.05 25.27
CA GLU A 277 -8.21 8.57 24.31
C GLU A 277 -7.78 7.14 24.59
N THR A 278 -7.47 6.78 25.84
CA THR A 278 -7.10 5.41 26.22
C THR A 278 -8.29 4.46 26.08
N CYS A 279 -9.50 4.91 26.42
CA CYS A 279 -10.72 4.14 26.22
C CYS A 279 -10.96 3.87 24.73
N PHE A 280 -10.84 4.90 23.88
CA PHE A 280 -11.01 4.76 22.44
C PHE A 280 -9.95 3.87 21.81
N ALA A 281 -8.67 4.06 22.14
CA ALA A 281 -7.58 3.22 21.66
C ALA A 281 -7.84 1.74 21.98
N THR A 282 -8.27 1.45 23.21
CA THR A 282 -8.60 0.09 23.64
C THR A 282 -9.83 -0.46 22.90
N TYR A 283 -10.89 0.35 22.79
CA TYR A 283 -12.12 -0.01 22.08
C TYR A 283 -11.85 -0.34 20.62
N LEU A 284 -11.16 0.55 19.90
CA LEU A 284 -10.83 0.38 18.50
C LEU A 284 -10.00 -0.89 18.28
N THR A 285 -9.00 -1.14 19.11
CA THR A 285 -8.19 -2.36 19.03
C THR A 285 -9.03 -3.62 19.26
N ASP A 286 -9.90 -3.65 20.26
CA ASP A 286 -10.78 -4.80 20.50
C ASP A 286 -11.73 -5.07 19.32
N GLN A 287 -12.34 -4.00 18.77
CA GLN A 287 -13.24 -4.12 17.62
C GLN A 287 -12.50 -4.54 16.36
N TYR A 288 -11.27 -4.07 16.16
CA TYR A 288 -10.46 -4.47 15.02
C TYR A 288 -9.97 -5.93 15.14
N ILE A 289 -9.60 -6.39 16.34
CA ILE A 289 -9.32 -7.82 16.59
C ILE A 289 -10.57 -8.66 16.31
N ARG A 290 -11.76 -8.20 16.71
CA ARG A 290 -13.02 -8.88 16.38
C ARG A 290 -13.23 -8.99 14.88
N TRP A 291 -12.95 -7.93 14.12
CA TRP A 291 -13.05 -7.92 12.66
C TRP A 291 -12.06 -8.91 12.02
N LEU A 292 -10.79 -8.84 12.41
CA LEU A 292 -9.73 -9.71 11.90
C LEU A 292 -10.02 -11.19 12.18
N LYS A 293 -10.47 -11.53 13.40
CA LYS A 293 -10.66 -12.95 13.79
C LYS A 293 -11.94 -13.60 13.28
N SER A 294 -12.92 -12.82 12.81
CA SER A 294 -14.23 -13.36 12.48
C SER A 294 -14.31 -13.72 11.00
N SER A 295 -14.67 -14.98 10.72
CA SER A 295 -14.94 -15.48 9.37
C SER A 295 -16.18 -14.88 8.71
N SER A 296 -16.93 -14.03 9.43
CA SER A 296 -18.07 -13.28 8.92
C SER A 296 -17.76 -11.78 8.76
N LEU A 297 -16.50 -11.38 8.91
CA LEU A 297 -16.01 -10.02 8.78
C LEU A 297 -14.75 -10.00 7.90
N GLY A 298 -13.57 -9.77 8.48
CA GLY A 298 -12.31 -9.67 7.73
C GLY A 298 -11.65 -11.01 7.43
N ASP A 299 -11.99 -12.08 8.17
CA ASP A 299 -11.44 -13.44 8.02
C ASP A 299 -9.91 -13.52 7.89
N ASP A 300 -9.19 -12.71 8.66
CA ASP A 300 -7.73 -12.63 8.69
C ASP A 300 -7.20 -12.88 10.11
N ALA A 301 -7.61 -14.02 10.68
CA ALA A 301 -7.27 -14.39 12.03
C ALA A 301 -5.74 -14.56 12.22
N GLY A 302 -5.01 -14.90 11.15
CA GLY A 302 -3.56 -15.03 11.14
C GLY A 302 -2.83 -13.71 11.44
N ASN A 303 -3.41 -12.58 11.03
CA ASN A 303 -2.83 -11.25 11.25
C ASN A 303 -3.50 -10.43 12.35
N CYS A 304 -4.35 -11.03 13.19
CA CYS A 304 -5.05 -10.32 14.28
C CYS A 304 -4.11 -9.54 15.22
N TRP A 305 -2.85 -9.97 15.33
CA TRP A 305 -1.80 -9.37 16.16
C TRP A 305 -1.45 -7.94 15.75
N ARG A 306 -1.67 -7.55 14.49
CA ARG A 306 -1.37 -6.19 14.01
C ARG A 306 -2.12 -5.09 14.78
N ALA A 307 -3.32 -5.41 15.25
CA ALA A 307 -4.12 -4.50 16.07
C ALA A 307 -3.52 -4.31 17.47
N SER A 308 -3.01 -5.39 18.07
CA SER A 308 -2.33 -5.35 19.37
C SER A 308 -0.97 -4.67 19.28
N MET A 309 -0.22 -4.90 18.19
CA MET A 309 1.05 -4.21 17.92
C MET A 309 0.87 -2.69 17.95
N ALA A 310 -0.12 -2.17 17.22
CA ALA A 310 -0.38 -0.73 17.16
C ALA A 310 -0.75 -0.16 18.56
N LEU A 311 -1.56 -0.89 19.33
CA LEU A 311 -1.91 -0.50 20.70
C LEU A 311 -0.70 -0.51 21.65
N ASP A 312 0.20 -1.48 21.52
CA ASP A 312 1.41 -1.56 22.34
C ASP A 312 2.40 -0.44 22.02
N ILE A 313 2.51 -0.05 20.75
CA ILE A 313 3.26 1.15 20.33
C ILE A 313 2.63 2.39 20.96
N TYR A 314 1.31 2.55 20.88
CA TYR A 314 0.59 3.66 21.50
C TYR A 314 0.78 3.70 23.03
N LYS A 315 0.75 2.55 23.72
CA LYS A 315 0.99 2.47 25.17
C LYS A 315 2.41 2.89 25.55
N LYS A 316 3.43 2.52 24.76
CA LYS A 316 4.83 2.92 25.01
C LYS A 316 5.08 4.39 24.66
N ASN A 317 4.43 4.88 23.60
CA ASN A 317 4.58 6.25 23.12
C ASN A 317 3.23 6.72 22.54
N PRO A 318 2.38 7.41 23.33
CA PRO A 318 1.06 7.83 22.87
C PRO A 318 1.08 8.83 21.72
N ALA A 319 2.18 9.57 21.54
CA ALA A 319 2.36 10.44 20.38
C ALA A 319 2.68 9.66 19.09
N MET A 320 3.11 8.40 19.21
CA MET A 320 3.51 7.52 18.10
C MET A 320 4.45 8.23 17.11
N ASN A 321 5.50 8.87 17.63
CA ASN A 321 6.40 9.75 16.87
C ASN A 321 7.84 9.23 16.76
N SER A 322 8.05 7.94 16.99
CA SER A 322 9.38 7.32 17.00
C SER A 322 9.36 5.96 16.32
N VAL A 323 10.02 5.87 15.16
CA VAL A 323 10.27 4.59 14.46
C VAL A 323 11.07 3.63 15.34
N SER A 324 11.96 4.14 16.20
CA SER A 324 12.70 3.30 17.15
C SER A 324 11.76 2.60 18.14
N THR A 325 10.70 3.26 18.61
CA THR A 325 9.68 2.62 19.44
C THR A 325 8.92 1.54 18.66
N VAL A 326 8.55 1.82 17.40
CA VAL A 326 7.90 0.86 16.51
C VAL A 326 8.75 -0.41 16.36
N ASN A 327 10.01 -0.25 15.96
CA ASN A 327 10.95 -1.36 15.78
C ASN A 327 11.19 -2.12 17.09
N SER A 328 11.30 -1.42 18.22
CA SER A 328 11.48 -2.05 19.53
C SER A 328 10.29 -2.94 19.92
N VAL A 329 9.06 -2.49 19.69
CA VAL A 329 7.85 -3.28 19.98
C VAL A 329 7.74 -4.49 19.06
N ILE A 330 7.97 -4.28 17.75
CA ILE A 330 7.92 -5.36 16.76
C ILE A 330 8.93 -6.45 17.11
N ASN A 331 10.20 -6.08 17.31
CA ASN A 331 11.26 -7.06 17.58
C ASN A 331 11.04 -7.80 18.90
N SER A 332 10.43 -7.17 19.91
CA SER A 332 10.22 -7.80 21.22
C SER A 332 8.99 -8.71 21.27
N SER A 333 7.94 -8.38 20.51
CA SER A 333 6.60 -8.93 20.77
C SER A 333 5.88 -9.42 19.52
N TYR A 334 6.33 -9.00 18.33
CA TYR A 334 5.71 -9.35 17.05
C TYR A 334 6.73 -9.78 15.97
N PRO A 335 7.77 -10.59 16.29
CA PRO A 335 8.75 -11.00 15.29
C PRO A 335 8.13 -11.90 14.20
N ASN A 336 8.72 -11.86 13.00
CA ASN A 336 8.34 -12.68 11.85
C ASN A 336 6.83 -12.62 11.51
N ASN A 337 6.25 -11.42 11.56
CA ASN A 337 4.85 -11.16 11.20
C ASN A 337 3.86 -12.05 11.98
N SER A 338 4.12 -12.24 13.27
CA SER A 338 3.31 -13.09 14.12
C SER A 338 3.26 -12.55 15.54
N GLY A 339 2.19 -12.88 16.27
CA GLY A 339 2.05 -12.49 17.67
C GLY A 339 0.70 -12.89 18.24
N LYS A 340 0.50 -12.63 19.53
CA LYS A 340 -0.81 -12.79 20.16
C LYS A 340 -1.67 -11.55 19.91
N CYS A 341 -2.99 -11.72 19.92
CA CYS A 341 -3.96 -10.63 19.84
C CYS A 341 -4.96 -10.66 21.00
N PRO A 342 -4.51 -10.46 22.25
CA PRO A 342 -5.42 -10.40 23.40
C PRO A 342 -6.33 -9.17 23.28
N THR A 343 -7.62 -9.37 23.57
CA THR A 343 -8.56 -8.25 23.77
C THR A 343 -8.52 -7.80 25.24
N SER A 344 -9.05 -6.62 25.52
CA SER A 344 -9.03 -6.04 26.87
C SER A 344 -9.92 -6.75 27.89
N GLY A 345 -10.93 -7.51 27.43
CA GLY A 345 -11.99 -8.07 28.27
C GLY A 345 -13.04 -7.07 28.73
N ILE A 346 -12.94 -5.79 28.33
CA ILE A 346 -13.95 -4.78 28.64
C ILE A 346 -15.26 -5.10 27.91
N LYS A 347 -16.37 -5.01 28.63
CA LYS A 347 -17.71 -5.15 28.05
C LYS A 347 -18.11 -3.85 27.36
N TRP A 348 -18.09 -3.85 26.04
CA TRP A 348 -18.53 -2.72 25.21
C TRP A 348 -20.04 -2.80 24.96
N SER A 349 -20.78 -1.72 25.27
CA SER A 349 -22.24 -1.67 25.07
C SER A 349 -22.66 -1.66 23.59
N LYS A 350 -21.76 -1.23 22.69
CA LYS A 350 -21.99 -1.17 21.25
C LYS A 350 -20.73 -1.54 20.48
N ASN A 351 -20.84 -2.56 19.64
CA ASN A 351 -19.78 -2.94 18.69
C ASN A 351 -19.81 -2.03 17.45
N MET A 352 -18.68 -1.97 16.74
CA MET A 352 -18.61 -1.38 15.40
C MET A 352 -19.37 -2.27 14.41
N ALA A 353 -20.15 -1.63 13.52
CA ALA A 353 -20.85 -2.28 12.42
C ALA A 353 -20.06 -2.03 11.14
N TRP A 354 -19.23 -3.00 10.76
CA TRP A 354 -18.35 -2.94 9.60
C TRP A 354 -19.15 -3.10 8.31
N GLU A 355 -18.72 -2.38 7.26
CA GLU A 355 -19.29 -2.46 5.90
C GLU A 355 -18.75 -3.64 5.10
#